data_AF-A0AAE4A0K2-F1
#
_entry.id   AF-A0AAE4A0K2-F1
#
_cell.length_a   1.000
_cell.length_b   1.000
_cell.length_c   1.000
_cell.angle_alpha   90.00
_cell.angle_beta   90.00
_cell.angle_gamma   90.00
#
_symmetry.space_group_name_H-M   'P 1'
#
loop_
_entity.id
_entity.type
_entity.pdbx_description
1 polymer ?
#
loop_
_entity_poly.entity_id
_entity_poly.type
_entity_poly.pdbx_seq_one_letter_code
_entity_poly.pdbx_strand_id
1 'polypeptide(L)'
;MALDRQSIEKKDFPIGRRGYDPEAVDTHLRDVADSVDGLKRSARQRTETVATTASEQVRAVISAAEASADEITRQAEEEAREIRDDASAEAKRTRDDANHSAHDYVGRVAEATSALLQRVDAMQGELNTLLDTLRTGANRVHADLQLLEGNLGELASVAGRPRFEPEPPDAVEPPSARPLAPAIGREPVAQEDPDAPRRNGSAPLDRDALVADPDAPVAATPASASPVAAAPAAAPAAASTGDDNEESARLVALDMALSGTSREETDVYLAEHFNLADRAALLDEVYASIGG
;
A
#
# COMPACT_ATOMS: atom_id res chain seq x y z
N MET A 1 -4.97 39.78 58.17
CA MET A 1 -4.39 40.77 59.12
C MET A 1 -3.26 40.10 59.86
N ALA A 2 -2.02 40.56 59.68
CA ALA A 2 -0.90 40.08 60.49
C ALA A 2 -0.94 40.80 61.84
N LEU A 3 -0.90 40.03 62.94
CA LEU A 3 -0.78 40.59 64.29
C LEU A 3 0.67 41.04 64.48
N ASP A 4 0.93 42.33 64.30
CA ASP A 4 2.27 42.89 64.46
C ASP A 4 2.57 43.15 65.93
N ARG A 5 3.84 43.09 66.31
CA ARG A 5 4.30 43.32 67.69
C ARG A 5 3.66 44.56 68.32
N GLN A 6 3.60 45.65 67.54
CA GLN A 6 3.02 46.94 67.92
C GLN A 6 1.50 46.90 68.15
N SER A 7 0.80 45.97 67.49
CA SER A 7 -0.64 45.77 67.61
C SER A 7 -1.01 44.97 68.87
N ILE A 8 -0.10 44.12 69.36
CA ILE A 8 -0.26 43.31 70.58
C ILE A 8 0.09 44.13 71.83
N GLU A 9 1.11 45.00 71.75
CA GLU A 9 1.52 45.89 72.85
C GLU A 9 0.60 47.11 73.04
N LYS A 10 -0.47 47.23 72.24
CA LYS A 10 -1.33 48.42 72.23
C LYS A 10 -2.24 48.45 73.47
N LYS A 11 -2.17 49.52 74.24
CA LYS A 11 -2.86 49.69 75.53
C LYS A 11 -4.28 50.27 75.42
N ASP A 12 -5.05 49.85 74.42
CA ASP A 12 -6.39 50.40 74.11
C ASP A 12 -7.52 49.70 74.89
N PHE A 13 -7.29 49.28 76.14
CA PHE A 13 -8.27 48.53 76.93
C PHE A 13 -9.05 49.44 77.91
N PRO A 14 -10.39 49.41 77.93
CA PRO A 14 -11.19 50.19 78.88
C PRO A 14 -11.03 49.67 80.33
N ILE A 15 -10.83 50.59 81.28
CA ILE A 15 -10.53 50.26 82.69
C ILE A 15 -11.83 50.29 83.52
N GLY A 16 -12.22 49.14 84.08
CA GLY A 16 -13.40 49.00 84.96
C GLY A 16 -13.08 48.99 86.45
N ARG A 17 -14.08 49.23 87.32
CA ARG A 17 -13.94 49.25 88.81
C ARG A 17 -13.54 47.91 89.45
N ARG A 18 -13.60 46.80 88.70
CA ARG A 18 -12.97 45.50 88.99
C ARG A 18 -12.32 45.06 87.68
N GLY A 19 -11.01 44.94 87.66
CA GLY A 19 -10.26 44.63 86.44
C GLY A 19 -8.91 43.99 86.75
N TYR A 20 -8.26 43.50 85.69
CA TYR A 20 -6.90 42.97 85.75
C TYR A 20 -5.89 44.08 86.03
N ASP A 21 -4.78 43.73 86.68
CA ASP A 21 -3.69 44.66 86.96
C ASP A 21 -2.99 45.08 85.64
N PRO A 22 -2.98 46.38 85.29
CA PRO A 22 -2.42 46.85 84.03
C PRO A 22 -0.91 46.56 83.88
N GLU A 23 -0.12 46.56 84.95
CA GLU A 23 1.32 46.26 84.83
C GLU A 23 1.58 44.77 84.56
N ALA A 24 0.78 43.89 85.18
CA ALA A 24 0.80 42.46 84.92
C ALA A 24 0.37 42.14 83.47
N VAL A 25 -0.65 42.84 82.96
CA VAL A 25 -1.12 42.70 81.58
C VAL A 25 -0.05 43.19 80.59
N ASP A 26 0.57 44.34 80.82
CA ASP A 26 1.64 44.87 79.95
C ASP A 26 2.85 43.92 79.87
N THR A 27 3.23 43.32 81.00
CA THR A 27 4.32 42.34 81.06
C THR A 27 3.97 41.09 80.25
N HIS A 28 2.75 40.58 80.44
CA HIS A 28 2.27 39.43 79.67
C HIS A 28 2.15 39.72 78.17
N LEU A 29 1.68 40.91 77.78
CA LEU A 29 1.58 41.29 76.37
C LEU A 29 2.94 41.39 75.69
N ARG A 30 4.00 41.84 76.40
CA ARG A 30 5.38 41.79 75.89
C ARG A 30 5.87 40.35 75.69
N ASP A 31 5.66 39.48 76.67
CA ASP A 31 6.03 38.06 76.55
C ASP A 31 5.30 37.38 75.37
N VAL A 32 4.01 37.68 75.21
CA VAL A 32 3.21 37.20 74.07
C VAL A 32 3.76 37.76 72.76
N ALA A 33 4.07 39.05 72.68
CA ALA A 33 4.60 39.66 71.48
C ALA A 33 5.97 39.07 71.07
N ASP A 34 6.87 38.84 72.04
CA ASP A 34 8.17 38.18 71.81
C ASP A 34 7.99 36.70 71.37
N SER A 35 7.02 35.98 71.95
CA SER A 35 6.71 34.61 71.55
C SER A 35 6.17 34.51 70.12
N VAL A 36 5.29 35.45 69.72
CA VAL A 36 4.72 35.53 68.37
C VAL A 36 5.80 35.90 67.36
N ASP A 37 6.67 36.85 67.66
CA ASP A 37 7.80 37.22 66.79
C ASP A 37 8.80 36.06 66.65
N GLY A 38 9.06 35.31 67.72
CA GLY A 38 9.85 34.07 67.69
C GLY A 38 9.21 33.02 66.77
N LEU A 39 7.91 32.78 66.90
CA LEU A 39 7.18 31.85 66.05
C LEU A 39 7.22 32.26 64.57
N LYS A 40 7.06 33.56 64.28
CA LYS A 40 7.15 34.11 62.92
C LYS A 40 8.54 33.93 62.31
N ARG A 41 9.61 34.18 63.08
CA ARG A 41 10.99 33.95 62.62
C ARG A 41 11.25 32.47 62.33
N SER A 42 10.84 31.57 63.23
CA SER A 42 10.98 30.12 63.02
C SER A 42 10.10 29.60 61.88
N ALA A 43 8.93 30.21 61.63
CA ALA A 43 8.11 29.88 60.47
C ALA A 43 8.78 30.32 59.16
N ARG A 44 9.36 31.52 59.11
CA ARG A 44 10.11 32.02 57.93
C ARG A 44 11.33 31.14 57.61
N GLN A 45 12.11 30.76 58.63
CA GLN A 45 13.25 29.87 58.45
C GLN A 45 12.82 28.49 57.92
N ARG A 46 11.73 27.92 58.45
CA ARG A 46 11.18 26.66 57.93
C ARG A 46 10.73 26.78 56.47
N THR A 47 10.07 27.88 56.08
CA THR A 47 9.68 28.07 54.68
C THR A 47 10.87 28.21 53.75
N GLU A 48 11.94 28.85 54.19
CA GLU A 48 13.18 29.01 53.40
C GLU A 48 13.91 27.69 53.20
N THR A 49 13.97 26.85 54.24
CA THR A 49 14.54 25.48 54.12
C THR A 49 13.71 24.62 53.17
N VAL A 50 12.37 24.69 53.25
CA VAL A 50 11.48 23.93 52.36
C VAL A 50 11.63 24.41 50.91
N ALA A 51 11.72 25.72 50.69
CA ALA A 51 11.94 26.27 49.35
C ALA A 51 13.28 25.84 48.75
N THR A 52 14.33 25.77 49.56
CA THR A 52 15.67 25.32 49.13
C THR A 52 15.64 23.83 48.77
N THR A 53 15.12 22.97 49.65
CA THR A 53 14.99 21.52 49.36
C THR A 53 14.08 21.25 48.17
N ALA A 54 12.97 21.98 48.03
CA ALA A 54 12.10 21.85 46.86
C ALA A 54 12.81 22.27 45.57
N SER A 55 13.63 23.33 45.60
CA SER A 55 14.39 23.77 44.43
C SER A 55 15.48 22.77 44.04
N GLU A 56 16.16 22.18 45.03
CA GLU A 56 17.13 21.10 44.80
C GLU A 56 16.46 19.86 44.21
N GLN A 57 15.28 19.48 44.73
CA GLN A 57 14.51 18.36 44.22
C GLN A 57 14.06 18.61 42.77
N VAL A 58 13.55 19.80 42.46
CA VAL A 58 13.16 20.17 41.08
C VAL A 58 14.37 20.14 40.15
N ARG A 59 15.52 20.68 40.56
CA ARG A 59 16.76 20.61 39.77
C ARG A 59 17.21 19.17 39.53
N ALA A 60 17.12 18.30 40.53
CA ALA A 60 17.46 16.88 40.39
C ALA A 60 16.52 16.16 39.41
N VAL A 61 15.22 16.44 39.47
CA VAL A 61 14.23 15.88 38.53
C VAL A 61 14.50 16.35 37.10
N ILE A 62 14.78 17.65 36.90
CA ILE A 62 15.08 18.19 35.57
C ILE A 62 16.37 17.56 35.00
N SER A 63 17.44 17.48 35.80
CA SER A 63 18.69 16.85 35.35
C SER A 63 18.51 15.37 35.00
N ALA A 64 17.69 14.64 35.76
CA ALA A 64 17.35 13.25 35.44
C ALA A 64 16.50 13.15 34.15
N ALA A 65 15.56 14.08 33.96
CA ALA A 65 14.75 14.14 32.74
C ALA A 65 15.57 14.49 31.50
N GLU A 66 16.53 15.42 31.61
CA GLU A 66 17.48 15.76 30.55
C GLU A 66 18.35 14.55 30.16
N ALA A 67 18.94 13.87 31.15
CA ALA A 67 19.72 12.66 30.90
C ALA A 67 18.87 11.55 30.24
N SER A 68 17.61 11.40 30.66
CA SER A 68 16.69 10.45 30.05
C SER A 68 16.32 10.84 28.62
N ALA A 69 16.14 12.13 28.32
CA ALA A 69 15.86 12.61 26.98
C ALA A 69 17.06 12.39 26.03
N ASP A 70 18.29 12.63 26.51
CA ASP A 70 19.51 12.36 25.75
C ASP A 70 19.68 10.87 25.47
N GLU A 71 19.31 10.01 26.42
CA GLU A 71 19.33 8.56 26.20
C GLU A 71 18.30 8.11 25.16
N ILE A 72 17.07 8.62 25.24
CA ILE A 72 15.99 8.31 24.29
C ILE A 72 16.37 8.77 22.88
N THR A 73 16.94 9.97 22.73
CA THR A 73 17.36 10.48 21.42
C THR A 73 18.49 9.64 20.81
N ARG A 74 19.50 9.27 21.61
CA ARG A 74 20.57 8.38 21.16
C ARG A 74 20.04 7.01 20.74
N GLN A 75 19.13 6.42 21.51
CA GLN A 75 18.51 5.14 21.18
C GLN A 75 17.69 5.25 19.88
N ALA A 76 16.85 6.28 19.75
CA ALA A 76 16.05 6.50 18.55
C ALA A 76 16.93 6.72 17.31
N GLU A 77 18.08 7.39 17.43
CA GLU A 77 19.04 7.54 16.34
C GLU A 77 19.68 6.21 15.93
N GLU A 78 20.01 5.35 16.89
CA GLU A 78 20.56 4.01 16.65
C GLU A 78 19.53 3.13 15.95
N GLU A 79 18.31 3.06 16.46
CA GLU A 79 17.19 2.34 15.84
C GLU A 79 16.90 2.87 14.42
N ALA A 80 16.90 4.19 14.24
CA ALA A 80 16.70 4.78 12.92
C ALA A 80 17.84 4.50 11.94
N ARG A 81 19.08 4.25 12.43
CA ARG A 81 20.19 3.79 11.57
C ARG A 81 20.01 2.34 11.21
N GLU A 82 19.69 1.49 12.17
CA GLU A 82 19.43 0.05 11.96
C GLU A 82 18.31 -0.16 10.92
N ILE A 83 17.17 0.52 11.08
CA ILE A 83 16.04 0.44 10.13
C ILE A 83 16.48 0.87 8.72
N ARG A 84 17.31 1.92 8.59
CA ARG A 84 17.81 2.37 7.28
C ARG A 84 18.76 1.36 6.64
N ASP A 85 19.63 0.77 7.44
CA ASP A 85 20.59 -0.23 6.98
C ASP A 85 19.84 -1.50 6.53
N ASP A 86 18.86 -1.97 7.30
CA ASP A 86 18.01 -3.10 6.96
C ASP A 86 17.18 -2.86 5.70
N ALA A 87 16.50 -1.71 5.60
CA ALA A 87 15.73 -1.34 4.42
C ALA A 87 16.64 -1.25 3.18
N SER A 88 17.87 -0.76 3.33
CA SER A 88 18.83 -0.70 2.22
C SER A 88 19.30 -2.08 1.78
N ALA A 89 19.52 -2.99 2.73
CA ALA A 89 19.92 -4.36 2.47
C ALA A 89 18.79 -5.15 1.79
N GLU A 90 17.55 -4.99 2.26
CA GLU A 90 16.37 -5.60 1.65
C GLU A 90 16.14 -5.07 0.23
N ALA A 91 16.15 -3.75 0.03
CA ALA A 91 16.01 -3.15 -1.30
C ALA A 91 17.08 -3.65 -2.29
N LYS A 92 18.30 -3.90 -1.81
CA LYS A 92 19.36 -4.49 -2.62
C LYS A 92 19.05 -5.94 -2.99
N ARG A 93 18.65 -6.78 -2.03
CA ARG A 93 18.26 -8.17 -2.30
C ARG A 93 17.13 -8.24 -3.34
N THR A 94 16.08 -7.46 -3.17
CA THR A 94 14.95 -7.42 -4.11
C THR A 94 15.39 -7.00 -5.52
N ARG A 95 16.32 -6.05 -5.66
CA ARG A 95 16.87 -5.67 -6.97
C ARG A 95 17.70 -6.79 -7.59
N ASP A 96 18.53 -7.44 -6.79
CA ASP A 96 19.38 -8.54 -7.25
C ASP A 96 18.50 -9.73 -7.71
N ASP A 97 17.45 -10.08 -6.95
CA ASP A 97 16.49 -11.13 -7.28
C ASP A 97 15.67 -10.80 -8.54
N ALA A 98 15.22 -9.54 -8.67
CA ALA A 98 14.51 -9.08 -9.86
C ALA A 98 15.39 -9.13 -11.12
N ASN A 99 16.66 -8.71 -11.01
CA ASN A 99 17.62 -8.80 -12.10
C ASN A 99 17.89 -10.25 -12.50
N HIS A 100 18.06 -11.14 -11.52
CA HIS A 100 18.25 -12.57 -11.79
C HIS A 100 17.05 -13.16 -12.53
N SER A 101 15.84 -12.91 -12.03
CA SER A 101 14.59 -13.36 -12.65
C SER A 101 14.40 -12.82 -14.06
N ALA A 102 14.78 -11.56 -14.31
CA ALA A 102 14.73 -10.95 -15.63
C ALA A 102 15.69 -11.63 -16.61
N HIS A 103 16.92 -11.93 -16.18
CA HIS A 103 17.88 -12.66 -17.00
C HIS A 103 17.41 -14.07 -17.33
N ASP A 104 16.86 -14.79 -16.35
CA ASP A 104 16.30 -16.13 -16.55
C ASP A 104 15.11 -16.12 -17.53
N TYR A 105 14.24 -15.11 -17.44
CA TYR A 105 13.14 -14.95 -18.38
C TYR A 105 13.64 -14.68 -19.80
N VAL A 106 14.61 -13.78 -19.98
CA VAL A 106 15.23 -13.51 -21.29
C VAL A 106 15.89 -14.78 -21.84
N GLY A 107 16.56 -15.57 -21.01
CA GLY A 107 17.12 -16.87 -21.38
C GLY A 107 16.05 -17.82 -21.94
N ARG A 108 14.94 -18.00 -21.21
CA ARG A 108 13.82 -18.83 -21.66
C ARG A 108 13.18 -18.35 -22.95
N VAL A 109 13.01 -17.03 -23.13
CA VAL A 109 12.47 -16.45 -24.37
C VAL A 109 13.42 -16.68 -25.55
N ALA A 110 14.73 -16.53 -25.35
CA ALA A 110 15.73 -16.80 -26.37
C ALA A 110 15.74 -18.27 -26.80
N GLU A 111 15.67 -19.20 -25.84
CA GLU A 111 15.57 -20.64 -26.11
C GLU A 111 14.30 -21.00 -26.88
N ALA A 112 13.14 -20.49 -26.43
CA ALA A 112 11.86 -20.72 -27.11
C ALA A 112 11.87 -20.16 -28.55
N THR A 113 12.46 -18.99 -28.74
CA THR A 113 12.59 -18.38 -30.08
C THR A 113 13.51 -19.20 -30.97
N SER A 114 14.64 -19.69 -30.46
CA SER A 114 15.54 -20.58 -31.20
C SER A 114 14.82 -21.88 -31.60
N ALA A 115 14.03 -22.48 -30.71
CA ALA A 115 13.27 -23.68 -31.00
C ALA A 115 12.20 -23.44 -32.09
N LEU A 116 11.54 -22.27 -32.08
CA LEU A 116 10.59 -21.89 -33.12
C LEU A 116 11.28 -21.70 -34.48
N LEU A 117 12.44 -21.05 -34.53
CA LEU A 117 13.22 -20.90 -35.77
C LEU A 117 13.64 -22.26 -36.33
N GLN A 118 14.17 -23.16 -35.48
CA GLN A 118 14.52 -24.53 -35.88
C GLN A 118 13.31 -25.29 -36.45
N ARG A 119 12.12 -25.10 -35.86
CA ARG A 119 10.88 -25.70 -36.36
C ARG A 119 10.44 -25.12 -37.70
N VAL A 120 10.58 -23.81 -37.91
CA VAL A 120 10.28 -23.16 -39.20
C VAL A 120 11.22 -23.68 -40.28
N ASP A 121 12.51 -23.82 -40.00
CA ASP A 121 13.49 -24.38 -40.93
C ASP A 121 13.15 -25.84 -41.28
N ALA A 122 12.73 -26.64 -40.29
CA ALA A 122 12.26 -28.01 -40.54
C ALA A 122 11.02 -28.04 -41.44
N MET A 123 10.01 -27.20 -41.17
CA MET A 123 8.82 -27.08 -42.02
C MET A 123 9.17 -26.63 -43.44
N GLN A 124 10.13 -25.71 -43.59
CA GLN A 124 10.62 -25.29 -44.92
C GLN A 124 11.29 -26.44 -45.67
N GLY A 125 12.06 -27.28 -44.98
CA GLY A 125 12.65 -28.50 -45.57
C GLY A 125 11.61 -29.52 -46.00
N GLU A 126 10.58 -29.73 -45.19
CA GLU A 126 9.44 -30.60 -45.53
C GLU A 126 8.68 -30.08 -46.76
N LEU A 127 8.42 -28.76 -46.83
CA LEU A 127 7.76 -28.15 -47.98
C LEU A 127 8.57 -28.29 -49.28
N ASN A 128 9.89 -28.09 -49.24
CA ASN A 128 10.74 -28.32 -50.42
C ASN A 128 10.69 -29.77 -50.89
N THR A 129 10.69 -30.72 -49.95
CA THR A 129 10.56 -32.15 -50.25
C THR A 129 9.19 -32.44 -50.89
N LEU A 130 8.10 -31.88 -50.37
CA LEU A 130 6.77 -32.00 -50.96
C LEU A 130 6.69 -31.39 -52.37
N LEU A 131 7.36 -30.26 -52.60
CA LEU A 131 7.43 -29.63 -53.92
C LEU A 131 8.20 -30.50 -54.94
N ASP A 132 9.32 -31.10 -54.53
CA ASP A 132 10.11 -31.98 -55.41
C ASP A 132 9.36 -33.28 -55.76
N THR A 133 8.63 -33.84 -54.80
CA THR A 133 7.78 -35.02 -55.06
C THR A 133 6.63 -34.68 -55.99
N LEU A 134 5.98 -33.52 -55.82
CA LEU A 134 4.92 -33.03 -56.70
C LEU A 134 5.44 -32.78 -58.12
N ARG A 135 6.61 -32.15 -58.27
CA ARG A 135 7.24 -31.91 -59.58
C ARG A 135 7.61 -33.20 -60.28
N THR A 136 8.17 -34.16 -59.56
CA THR A 136 8.49 -35.50 -60.08
C THR A 136 7.23 -36.24 -60.50
N GLY A 137 6.17 -36.16 -59.68
CA GLY A 137 4.85 -36.71 -59.99
C GLY A 137 4.22 -36.09 -61.24
N ALA A 138 4.26 -34.75 -61.36
CA ALA A 138 3.74 -34.03 -62.53
C ALA A 138 4.47 -34.40 -63.82
N ASN A 139 5.80 -34.49 -63.80
CA ASN A 139 6.59 -34.92 -64.96
C ASN A 139 6.27 -36.37 -65.36
N ARG A 140 6.04 -37.25 -64.39
CA ARG A 140 5.64 -38.64 -64.65
C ARG A 140 4.26 -38.71 -65.29
N VAL A 141 3.26 -38.02 -64.72
CA VAL A 141 1.92 -37.94 -65.30
C VAL A 141 1.97 -37.37 -66.71
N HIS A 142 2.82 -36.36 -66.96
CA HIS A 142 3.01 -35.81 -68.30
C HIS A 142 3.57 -36.86 -69.29
N ALA A 143 4.57 -37.64 -68.89
CA ALA A 143 5.11 -38.72 -69.71
C ALA A 143 4.07 -39.83 -69.96
N ASP A 144 3.29 -40.22 -68.94
CA ASP A 144 2.22 -41.21 -69.07
C ASP A 144 1.13 -40.73 -70.04
N LEU A 145 0.76 -39.45 -70.00
CA LEU A 145 -0.18 -38.85 -70.95
C LEU A 145 0.36 -38.82 -72.39
N GLN A 146 1.64 -38.53 -72.59
CA GLN A 146 2.27 -38.59 -73.93
C GLN A 146 2.26 -40.02 -74.50
N LEU A 147 2.50 -41.03 -73.65
CA LEU A 147 2.39 -42.44 -74.07
C LEU A 147 0.95 -42.82 -74.44
N LEU A 148 -0.03 -42.37 -73.66
CA LEU A 148 -1.46 -42.55 -73.96
C LEU A 148 -1.86 -41.86 -75.27
N GLU A 149 -1.42 -40.61 -75.48
CA GLU A 149 -1.68 -39.85 -76.71
C GLU A 149 -1.05 -40.53 -77.93
N GLY A 150 0.18 -41.03 -77.81
CA GLY A 150 0.83 -41.82 -78.87
C GLY A 150 0.05 -43.08 -79.22
N ASN A 151 -0.31 -43.89 -78.21
CA ASN A 151 -1.11 -45.11 -78.41
C ASN A 151 -2.49 -44.81 -79.01
N LEU A 152 -3.15 -43.74 -78.55
CA LEU A 152 -4.42 -43.29 -79.12
C LEU A 152 -4.27 -42.76 -80.54
N GLY A 153 -3.17 -42.09 -80.87
CA GLY A 153 -2.81 -41.68 -82.23
C GLY A 153 -2.63 -42.87 -83.16
N GLU A 154 -1.97 -43.93 -82.71
CA GLU A 154 -1.87 -45.19 -83.44
C GLU A 154 -3.24 -45.84 -83.64
N LEU A 155 -4.05 -45.96 -82.58
CA LEU A 155 -5.42 -46.46 -82.65
C LEU A 155 -6.30 -45.63 -83.59
N ALA A 156 -6.18 -44.30 -83.56
CA ALA A 156 -6.91 -43.38 -84.43
C ALA A 156 -6.42 -43.42 -85.89
N SER A 157 -5.15 -43.81 -86.13
CA SER A 157 -4.65 -44.04 -87.49
C SER A 157 -5.18 -45.34 -88.11
N VAL A 158 -5.44 -46.35 -87.28
CA VAL A 158 -6.07 -47.63 -87.67
C VAL A 158 -7.59 -47.46 -87.82
N ALA A 159 -8.22 -46.70 -86.92
CA ALA A 159 -9.64 -46.36 -86.96
C ALA A 159 -9.85 -45.03 -87.71
N GLY A 160 -9.91 -45.07 -89.04
CA GLY A 160 -10.16 -43.92 -89.90
C GLY A 160 -11.18 -42.93 -89.31
N ARG A 161 -10.69 -41.72 -89.06
CA ARG A 161 -11.31 -40.63 -88.29
C ARG A 161 -12.73 -40.23 -88.80
N PRO A 162 -13.80 -40.30 -87.99
CA PRO A 162 -14.99 -39.49 -88.24
C PRO A 162 -14.70 -38.04 -87.86
N ARG A 163 -14.92 -37.14 -88.82
CA ARG A 163 -14.85 -35.68 -88.68
C ARG A 163 -16.08 -35.25 -87.88
N PHE A 164 -15.92 -34.88 -86.61
CA PHE A 164 -16.98 -34.22 -85.85
C PHE A 164 -16.81 -32.71 -86.01
N GLU A 165 -17.81 -32.09 -86.63
CA GLU A 165 -17.90 -30.67 -86.91
C GLU A 165 -18.44 -29.97 -85.64
N PRO A 166 -17.71 -29.03 -85.04
CA PRO A 166 -18.17 -28.36 -83.83
C PRO A 166 -19.27 -27.36 -84.19
N GLU A 167 -20.45 -27.59 -83.61
CA GLU A 167 -21.61 -26.70 -83.64
C GLU A 167 -21.26 -25.37 -82.94
N PRO A 168 -21.65 -24.21 -83.50
CA PRO A 168 -21.31 -22.92 -82.94
C PRO A 168 -21.97 -22.71 -81.57
N PRO A 169 -21.28 -22.10 -80.59
CA PRO A 169 -21.88 -21.78 -79.31
C PRO A 169 -22.92 -20.67 -79.48
N ASP A 170 -24.17 -20.98 -79.13
CA ASP A 170 -25.21 -20.00 -78.91
C ASP A 170 -24.75 -18.95 -77.88
N ALA A 171 -24.95 -17.69 -78.23
CA ALA A 171 -24.62 -16.54 -77.44
C ALA A 171 -25.45 -16.51 -76.14
N VAL A 172 -24.86 -17.00 -75.04
CA VAL A 172 -25.35 -16.72 -73.69
C VAL A 172 -24.80 -15.37 -73.25
N GLU A 173 -25.71 -14.41 -73.19
CA GLU A 173 -25.57 -13.06 -72.69
C GLU A 173 -24.94 -13.04 -71.27
N PRO A 174 -23.96 -12.16 -70.99
CA PRO A 174 -23.32 -12.10 -69.68
C PRO A 174 -24.28 -11.48 -68.63
N PRO A 175 -24.54 -12.11 -67.48
CA PRO A 175 -25.16 -11.41 -66.37
C PRO A 175 -24.17 -10.35 -65.84
N SER A 176 -24.66 -9.12 -65.79
CA SER A 176 -24.00 -7.96 -65.21
C SER A 176 -23.34 -8.29 -63.87
N ALA A 177 -22.04 -8.02 -63.78
CA ALA A 177 -21.28 -8.00 -62.55
C ALA A 177 -21.85 -6.93 -61.59
N ARG A 178 -22.50 -7.38 -60.51
CA ARG A 178 -22.61 -6.58 -59.28
C ARG A 178 -21.33 -6.80 -58.47
N PRO A 179 -20.63 -5.76 -58.02
CA PRO A 179 -19.57 -5.93 -57.03
C PRO A 179 -20.22 -6.26 -55.68
N LEU A 180 -20.16 -7.52 -55.25
CA LEU A 180 -20.27 -7.86 -53.83
C LEU A 180 -18.92 -7.52 -53.18
N ALA A 181 -18.89 -6.42 -52.44
CA ALA A 181 -17.86 -6.21 -51.43
C ALA A 181 -18.03 -7.30 -50.34
N PRO A 182 -16.96 -7.97 -49.89
CA PRO A 182 -17.03 -8.76 -48.68
C PRO A 182 -17.19 -7.79 -47.49
N ALA A 183 -18.37 -7.81 -46.88
CA ALA A 183 -18.57 -7.32 -45.53
C ALA A 183 -17.78 -8.24 -44.59
N ILE A 184 -16.53 -7.87 -44.32
CA ILE A 184 -15.85 -8.33 -43.11
C ILE A 184 -16.65 -7.74 -41.96
N GLY A 185 -17.31 -8.62 -41.21
CA GLY A 185 -17.91 -8.29 -39.93
C GLY A 185 -16.83 -7.72 -39.01
N ARG A 186 -16.77 -6.38 -38.94
CA ARG A 186 -16.34 -5.71 -37.72
C ARG A 186 -17.52 -5.84 -36.76
N GLU A 187 -17.33 -6.62 -35.71
CA GLU A 187 -18.10 -6.46 -34.48
C GLU A 187 -18.12 -4.98 -34.09
N PRO A 188 -19.25 -4.47 -33.54
CA PRO A 188 -19.31 -3.12 -33.03
C PRO A 188 -18.39 -3.05 -31.80
N VAL A 189 -17.18 -2.51 -31.98
CA VAL A 189 -16.43 -1.96 -30.87
C VAL A 189 -17.31 -0.85 -30.31
N ALA A 190 -17.83 -1.09 -29.11
CA ALA A 190 -18.56 -0.12 -28.33
C ALA A 190 -17.82 1.22 -28.39
N GLN A 191 -18.54 2.23 -28.86
CA GLN A 191 -18.09 3.60 -28.85
C GLN A 191 -17.99 4.01 -27.38
N GLU A 192 -16.78 3.86 -26.82
CA GLU A 192 -16.43 4.43 -25.54
C GLU A 192 -16.62 5.95 -25.64
N ASP A 193 -17.52 6.41 -24.80
CA ASP A 193 -17.79 7.79 -24.46
C ASP A 193 -16.46 8.49 -24.06
N PRO A 194 -15.96 9.50 -24.80
CA PRO A 194 -14.69 10.13 -24.51
C PRO A 194 -14.74 11.11 -23.33
N ASP A 195 -15.81 11.12 -22.53
CA ASP A 195 -16.01 12.09 -21.43
C ASP A 195 -15.97 11.49 -20.00
N ALA A 196 -15.31 10.33 -19.84
CA ALA A 196 -14.93 9.83 -18.52
C ALA A 196 -13.47 10.19 -18.19
N PRO A 197 -13.17 10.78 -17.01
CA PRO A 197 -11.84 11.27 -16.68
C PRO A 197 -10.85 10.11 -16.51
N ARG A 198 -9.88 10.04 -17.42
CA ARG A 198 -8.70 9.17 -17.31
C ARG A 198 -7.89 9.54 -16.06
N ARG A 199 -8.04 8.78 -14.97
CA ARG A 199 -6.98 8.63 -13.95
C ARG A 199 -5.88 7.74 -14.53
N ASN A 200 -5.01 8.33 -15.34
CA ASN A 200 -3.67 7.80 -15.61
C ASN A 200 -2.69 8.98 -15.58
N GLY A 201 -2.33 9.37 -14.36
CA GLY A 201 -1.19 10.23 -14.07
C GLY A 201 0.06 9.38 -13.89
N SER A 202 0.56 8.76 -14.97
CA SER A 202 1.99 8.49 -15.09
C SER A 202 2.63 9.78 -15.59
N ALA A 203 2.99 10.65 -14.65
CA ALA A 203 3.79 11.82 -14.96
C ALA A 203 5.21 11.37 -15.36
N PRO A 204 5.81 11.93 -16.42
CA PRO A 204 7.25 11.83 -16.63
C PRO A 204 7.94 12.56 -15.48
N LEU A 205 8.88 11.88 -14.82
CA LEU A 205 9.76 12.51 -13.84
C LEU A 205 10.65 13.51 -14.57
N ASP A 206 10.32 14.80 -14.44
CA ASP A 206 11.26 15.90 -14.61
C ASP A 206 12.41 15.72 -13.60
N ARG A 207 13.47 15.08 -14.07
CA ARG A 207 14.81 15.16 -13.48
C ARG A 207 15.49 16.41 -14.03
N ASP A 208 15.13 17.57 -13.52
CA ASP A 208 16.06 18.68 -13.31
C ASP A 208 15.38 19.81 -12.55
N ALA A 209 16.15 20.45 -11.66
CA ALA A 209 15.81 21.65 -10.88
C ALA A 209 14.89 21.46 -9.65
N LEU A 210 15.47 20.94 -8.56
CA LEU A 210 15.25 21.55 -7.24
C LEU A 210 16.59 21.62 -6.50
N VAL A 211 17.33 22.69 -6.78
CA VAL A 211 18.38 23.18 -5.89
C VAL A 211 17.69 23.64 -4.61
N ALA A 212 17.95 22.94 -3.50
CA ALA A 212 17.51 23.34 -2.18
C ALA A 212 18.20 24.66 -1.80
N ASP A 213 17.40 25.67 -1.48
CA ASP A 213 17.83 26.88 -0.78
C ASP A 213 17.82 26.57 0.73
N PRO A 214 18.97 26.54 1.43
CA PRO A 214 19.05 26.13 2.83
C PRO A 214 18.97 27.33 3.79
N ASP A 215 18.01 28.25 3.60
CA ASP A 215 17.90 29.41 4.51
C ASP A 215 16.49 30.05 4.60
N ALA A 216 15.45 29.23 4.83
CA ALA A 216 14.11 29.73 5.18
C ALA A 216 13.72 29.32 6.62
N PRO A 217 13.35 30.28 7.50
CA PRO A 217 13.08 30.02 8.90
C PRO A 217 11.75 29.28 9.08
N VAL A 218 11.80 28.18 9.85
CA VAL A 218 10.65 27.36 10.23
C VAL A 218 9.70 28.21 11.08
N ALA A 219 8.53 28.54 10.53
CA ALA A 219 7.44 29.17 11.28
C ALA A 219 6.87 28.15 12.26
N ALA A 220 7.15 28.38 13.55
CA ALA A 220 6.62 27.63 14.67
C ALA A 220 5.09 27.73 14.74
N THR A 221 4.41 26.60 14.61
CA THR A 221 3.01 26.45 15.03
C THR A 221 2.97 26.36 16.56
N PRO A 222 2.20 27.20 17.27
CA PRO A 222 2.15 27.15 18.72
C PRO A 222 1.39 25.90 19.18
N ALA A 223 2.07 25.11 20.01
CA ALA A 223 1.49 24.05 20.82
C ALA A 223 0.38 24.61 21.71
N SER A 224 -0.84 24.10 21.52
CA SER A 224 -1.95 24.32 22.43
C SER A 224 -1.77 23.41 23.65
N ALA A 225 -1.20 23.97 24.71
CA ALA A 225 -1.12 23.33 26.03
C ALA A 225 -2.49 23.46 26.73
N SER A 226 -3.13 22.32 27.01
CA SER A 226 -4.17 22.19 28.04
C SER A 226 -3.67 21.26 29.15
N PRO A 227 -4.01 21.55 30.43
CA PRO A 227 -3.33 20.99 31.59
C PRO A 227 -3.85 19.59 31.97
N VAL A 228 -2.93 18.79 32.50
CA VAL A 228 -3.16 17.48 33.13
C VAL A 228 -3.92 17.66 34.44
N ALA A 229 -5.10 17.04 34.57
CA ALA A 229 -5.70 16.70 35.86
C ALA A 229 -6.55 15.42 35.74
N ALA A 230 -6.14 14.42 36.52
CA ALA A 230 -6.87 13.23 37.00
C ALA A 230 -7.15 12.06 36.02
N ALA A 231 -6.41 10.96 36.23
CA ALA A 231 -6.85 9.58 35.93
C ALA A 231 -7.77 9.06 37.06
N PRO A 232 -8.47 7.90 36.95
CA PRO A 232 -8.53 6.95 35.83
C PRO A 232 -9.96 6.52 35.43
N ALA A 233 -10.20 6.31 34.14
CA ALA A 233 -11.25 5.39 33.68
C ALA A 233 -10.85 4.84 32.31
N ALA A 234 -10.64 3.53 32.27
CA ALA A 234 -10.53 2.79 31.03
C ALA A 234 -11.80 3.01 30.19
N ALA A 235 -11.64 3.62 29.02
CA ALA A 235 -12.62 3.60 27.95
C ALA A 235 -11.86 3.31 26.64
N PRO A 236 -12.39 2.41 25.80
CA PRO A 236 -11.66 1.78 24.72
C PRO A 236 -11.42 2.75 23.56
N ALA A 237 -10.34 2.46 22.83
CA ALA A 237 -10.01 3.10 21.56
C ALA A 237 -11.19 3.08 20.60
N ALA A 238 -11.29 4.17 19.85
CA ALA A 238 -12.35 4.50 18.93
C ALA A 238 -12.61 3.41 17.90
N ALA A 239 -13.90 3.16 17.68
CA ALA A 239 -14.44 2.45 16.55
C ALA A 239 -14.13 3.22 15.25
N SER A 240 -13.18 2.72 14.48
CA SER A 240 -13.12 2.92 13.04
C SER A 240 -13.69 1.67 12.36
N THR A 241 -14.86 1.85 11.75
CA THR A 241 -15.43 1.09 10.62
C THR A 241 -15.44 -0.44 10.72
N GLY A 242 -16.54 -0.99 11.28
CA GLY A 242 -16.87 -2.42 11.15
C GLY A 242 -16.95 -2.88 9.69
N ASP A 243 -17.39 -2.00 8.78
CA ASP A 243 -17.52 -2.29 7.35
C ASP A 243 -16.16 -2.58 6.67
N ASP A 244 -15.09 -1.84 7.02
CA ASP A 244 -13.75 -2.06 6.41
C ASP A 244 -13.15 -3.41 6.83
N ASN A 245 -13.44 -3.86 8.06
CA ASN A 245 -13.00 -5.16 8.56
C ASN A 245 -13.78 -6.32 7.93
N GLU A 246 -15.07 -6.13 7.65
CA GLU A 246 -15.90 -7.13 6.97
C GLU A 246 -15.49 -7.29 5.49
N GLU A 247 -15.24 -6.19 4.77
CA GLU A 247 -14.75 -6.23 3.39
C GLU A 247 -13.36 -6.87 3.29
N SER A 248 -12.45 -6.53 4.22
CA SER A 248 -11.12 -7.13 4.28
C SER A 248 -11.18 -8.62 4.58
N ALA A 249 -12.03 -9.05 5.52
CA ALA A 249 -12.25 -10.46 5.83
C ALA A 249 -12.82 -11.23 4.63
N ARG A 250 -13.73 -10.62 3.86
CA ARG A 250 -14.29 -11.23 2.66
C ARG A 250 -13.22 -11.47 1.59
N LEU A 251 -12.32 -10.52 1.37
CA LEU A 251 -11.23 -10.66 0.40
C LEU A 251 -10.28 -11.81 0.78
N VAL A 252 -9.92 -11.90 2.06
CA VAL A 252 -9.05 -12.99 2.55
C VAL A 252 -9.76 -14.35 2.45
N ALA A 253 -11.04 -14.41 2.83
CA ALA A 253 -11.84 -15.64 2.70
C ALA A 253 -11.96 -16.11 1.24
N LEU A 254 -12.11 -15.18 0.29
CA LEU A 254 -12.16 -15.46 -1.14
C LEU A 254 -10.82 -16.01 -1.66
N ASP A 255 -9.71 -15.38 -1.28
CA ASP A 255 -8.36 -15.81 -1.68
C ASP A 255 -8.01 -17.21 -1.13
N MET A 256 -8.37 -17.47 0.13
CA MET A 256 -8.24 -18.77 0.77
C MET A 256 -9.08 -19.83 0.05
N ALA A 257 -10.35 -19.54 -0.22
CA ALA A 257 -11.24 -20.47 -0.92
C ALA A 257 -10.79 -20.74 -2.37
N LEU A 258 -10.25 -19.75 -3.10
CA LEU A 258 -9.63 -19.94 -4.42
C LEU A 258 -8.36 -20.79 -4.37
N SER A 259 -7.62 -20.73 -3.26
CA SER A 259 -6.45 -21.56 -2.99
C SER A 259 -6.80 -23.00 -2.57
N GLY A 260 -8.10 -23.31 -2.41
CA GLY A 260 -8.60 -24.65 -2.10
C GLY A 260 -8.59 -25.00 -0.61
N THR A 261 -8.47 -24.02 0.30
CA THR A 261 -8.61 -24.28 1.74
C THR A 261 -10.04 -24.65 2.10
N SER A 262 -10.20 -25.45 3.17
CA SER A 262 -11.53 -25.86 3.62
C SER A 262 -12.26 -24.70 4.30
N ARG A 263 -13.59 -24.78 4.33
CA ARG A 263 -14.44 -23.77 4.96
C ARG A 263 -14.13 -23.62 6.45
N GLU A 264 -13.88 -24.73 7.13
CA GLU A 264 -13.58 -24.78 8.56
C GLU A 264 -12.23 -24.11 8.88
N GLU A 265 -11.22 -24.32 8.03
CA GLU A 265 -9.90 -23.71 8.19
C GLU A 265 -9.94 -22.20 7.99
N THR A 266 -10.74 -21.75 7.02
CA THR A 266 -11.01 -20.33 6.79
C THR A 266 -11.79 -19.68 7.95
N ASP A 267 -12.73 -20.40 8.57
CA ASP A 267 -13.47 -19.94 9.77
C ASP A 267 -12.55 -19.70 10.97
N VAL A 268 -11.64 -20.64 11.22
CA VAL A 268 -10.64 -20.53 12.29
C VAL A 268 -9.71 -19.35 12.02
N TYR A 269 -9.22 -19.20 10.79
CA TYR A 269 -8.32 -18.10 10.43
C TYR A 269 -8.98 -16.74 10.64
N LEU A 270 -10.23 -16.58 10.18
CA LEU A 270 -10.99 -15.35 10.37
C LEU A 270 -11.29 -15.07 11.84
N ALA A 271 -11.49 -16.10 12.68
CA ALA A 271 -11.69 -15.94 14.12
C ALA A 271 -10.50 -15.33 14.84
N GLU A 272 -9.29 -15.65 14.39
CA GLU A 272 -8.05 -15.20 15.01
C GLU A 272 -7.65 -13.80 14.56
N HIS A 273 -7.98 -13.42 13.33
CA HIS A 273 -7.48 -12.19 12.70
C HIS A 273 -8.53 -11.08 12.56
N PHE A 274 -9.83 -11.41 12.60
CA PHE A 274 -10.91 -10.44 12.38
C PHE A 274 -11.98 -10.54 13.46
N ASN A 275 -12.45 -9.38 13.94
CA ASN A 275 -13.56 -9.29 14.89
C ASN A 275 -14.89 -9.08 14.15
N LEU A 276 -15.45 -10.17 13.61
CA LEU A 276 -16.66 -10.17 12.78
C LEU A 276 -17.91 -10.54 13.61
N ALA A 277 -19.00 -9.82 13.40
CA ALA A 277 -20.28 -10.10 14.07
C ALA A 277 -20.98 -11.34 13.52
N ASP A 278 -20.91 -11.57 12.20
CA ASP A 278 -21.54 -12.72 11.53
C ASP A 278 -20.61 -13.38 10.49
N ARG A 279 -19.62 -14.11 11.00
CA ARG A 279 -18.63 -14.82 10.17
C ARG A 279 -19.24 -15.97 9.36
N ALA A 280 -20.27 -16.63 9.89
CA ALA A 280 -20.91 -17.76 9.23
C ALA A 280 -21.61 -17.34 7.92
N ALA A 281 -22.34 -16.22 7.95
CA ALA A 281 -22.99 -15.66 6.78
C ALA A 281 -22.00 -15.25 5.68
N LEU A 282 -20.86 -14.64 6.07
CA LEU A 282 -19.80 -14.25 5.12
C LEU A 282 -19.20 -15.48 4.42
N LEU A 283 -18.91 -16.55 5.16
CA LEU A 283 -18.39 -17.79 4.57
C LEU A 283 -19.39 -18.49 3.65
N ASP A 284 -20.69 -18.48 3.99
CA ASP A 284 -21.73 -19.02 3.12
C ASP A 284 -21.79 -18.27 1.78
N GLU A 285 -21.68 -16.95 1.80
CA GLU A 285 -21.68 -16.14 0.56
C GLU A 285 -20.44 -16.37 -0.29
N VAL A 286 -19.25 -16.38 0.31
CA VAL A 286 -17.98 -16.58 -0.42
C VAL A 286 -17.93 -17.96 -1.07
N TYR A 287 -18.25 -19.03 -0.34
CA TYR A 287 -18.23 -20.39 -0.89
C TYR A 287 -19.37 -20.65 -1.87
N ALA A 288 -20.53 -20.02 -1.70
CA ALA A 288 -21.59 -20.05 -2.71
C ALA A 288 -21.17 -19.37 -4.02
N SER A 289 -20.34 -18.31 -3.96
CA SER A 289 -19.86 -17.61 -5.16
C SER A 289 -18.87 -18.42 -6.00
N ILE A 290 -18.10 -19.32 -5.38
CA ILE A 290 -17.06 -20.13 -6.05
C ILE A 290 -17.62 -21.48 -6.53
N GLY A 291 -18.59 -22.05 -5.80
CA GLY A 291 -19.21 -23.33 -6.13
C GLY A 291 -20.41 -23.27 -7.09
N GLY A 292 -20.78 -22.07 -7.54
CA GLY A 292 -21.90 -21.78 -8.45
C GLY A 292 -21.53 -21.79 -9.93
#